data_AF-A0A9P6JS74-F1
#
_entry.id   AF-A0A9P6JS74-F1
#
_cell.length_a   1.000
_cell.length_b   1.000
_cell.length_c   1.000
_cell.angle_alpha   90.00
_cell.angle_beta   90.00
_cell.angle_gamma   90.00
#
_symmetry.space_group_name_H-M   'P 1'
#
loop_
_entity.id
_entity.type
_entity.pdbx_description
1 polymer ?
#
loop_
_entity_poly.entity_id
_entity_poly.type
_entity_poly.pdbx_seq_one_letter_code
_entity_poly.pdbx_strand_id
1 'polypeptide(L)'
;KRMWNVFDESGLFASACRHGLILWIADLVQSGELAKYPLAIVDQALNVLGDRLLVGYDIGCSFSKTVANSQLGSKFKASRSRFCVNAFHGYSHNFTCQKENHPNVIKGIGIEDLETLERVFSASNALASVTRNMSAYRRRVFIDLFFKQWDADKYANL
;
A
#
# COMPACT_ATOMS: atom_id res chain seq x y z
N LYS A 1 10.65 12.45 9.42
CA LYS A 1 10.92 11.49 10.53
C LYS A 1 12.35 10.99 10.35
N ARG A 2 13.24 11.19 11.34
CA ARG A 2 14.60 10.63 11.32
C ARG A 2 14.50 9.20 11.87
N MET A 3 14.87 8.22 11.08
CA MET A 3 14.79 6.81 11.46
C MET A 3 15.95 6.45 12.38
N TRP A 4 15.73 5.58 13.36
CA TRP A 4 16.80 5.04 14.19
C TRP A 4 17.64 4.11 13.30
N ASN A 5 18.88 4.50 12.99
CA ASN A 5 19.81 3.79 12.11
C ASN A 5 20.37 2.49 12.73
N VAL A 6 19.50 1.67 13.33
CA VAL A 6 19.89 0.40 13.97
C VAL A 6 19.84 -0.75 12.96
N PHE A 7 18.99 -0.66 11.94
CA PHE A 7 18.77 -1.70 10.93
C PHE A 7 18.88 -1.12 9.51
N ASP A 8 19.40 -1.92 8.57
CA ASP A 8 19.49 -1.56 7.15
C ASP A 8 18.09 -1.61 6.51
N GLU A 9 17.36 -2.72 6.69
CA GLU A 9 15.92 -2.80 6.42
C GLU A 9 15.10 -2.41 7.65
N SER A 10 14.36 -1.31 7.54
CA SER A 10 13.56 -0.75 8.63
C SER A 10 12.12 -1.23 8.68
N GLY A 11 11.64 -1.84 7.60
CA GLY A 11 10.25 -2.24 7.47
C GLY A 11 9.90 -2.73 6.07
N LEU A 12 8.61 -2.73 5.79
CA LEU A 12 8.05 -3.14 4.50
C LEU A 12 7.09 -2.07 4.00
N PHE A 13 7.11 -1.84 2.70
CA PHE A 13 6.03 -1.20 1.97
C PHE A 13 5.32 -2.27 1.16
N ALA A 14 4.00 -2.33 1.21
CA ALA A 14 3.24 -3.38 0.55
C ALA A 14 2.00 -2.84 -0.14
N SER A 15 1.45 -3.65 -1.04
CA SER A 15 0.14 -3.44 -1.67
C SER A 15 -0.62 -4.75 -1.67
N ALA A 16 -1.94 -4.64 -1.55
CA ALA A 16 -2.85 -5.77 -1.59
C ALA A 16 -4.07 -5.40 -2.45
N CYS A 17 -4.73 -6.41 -3.02
CA CYS A 17 -6.03 -6.21 -3.64
C CYS A 17 -7.14 -6.18 -2.58
N ARG A 18 -8.37 -5.85 -3.00
CA ARG A 18 -9.56 -5.83 -2.11
C ARG A 18 -9.88 -7.17 -1.43
N HIS A 19 -9.37 -8.28 -1.97
CA HIS A 19 -9.54 -9.61 -1.40
C HIS A 19 -8.49 -9.93 -0.31
N GLY A 20 -7.58 -8.99 -0.03
CA GLY A 20 -6.49 -9.19 0.93
C GLY A 20 -5.29 -9.95 0.38
N LEU A 21 -5.26 -10.29 -0.91
CA LEU A 21 -4.10 -10.93 -1.54
C LEU A 21 -2.99 -9.91 -1.75
N ILE A 22 -1.76 -10.29 -1.39
CA ILE A 22 -0.59 -9.44 -1.58
C ILE A 22 -0.22 -9.36 -3.06
N LEU A 23 0.06 -8.14 -3.52
CA LEU A 23 0.45 -7.89 -4.92
C LEU A 23 1.96 -7.66 -5.03
N TRP A 24 2.46 -6.64 -4.33
CA TRP A 24 3.87 -6.26 -4.33
C TRP A 24 4.32 -5.84 -2.95
N ILE A 25 5.55 -6.22 -2.61
CA ILE A 25 6.25 -5.86 -1.36
C ILE A 25 7.61 -5.26 -1.72
N ALA A 26 8.02 -4.22 -1.01
CA ALA A 26 9.34 -3.63 -1.08
C ALA A 26 9.93 -3.45 0.33
N ASP A 27 11.24 -3.71 0.45
CA ASP A 27 11.96 -3.39 1.67
C ASP A 27 12.15 -1.89 1.82
N LEU A 28 11.84 -1.37 3.00
CA LEU A 28 12.23 -0.01 3.37
C LEU A 28 13.72 -0.03 3.75
N VAL A 29 14.59 0.38 2.83
CA VAL A 29 16.05 0.34 3.02
C VAL A 29 16.56 1.72 3.41
N GLN A 30 17.18 1.82 4.60
CA GLN A 30 17.80 3.02 5.17
C GLN A 30 16.89 4.26 5.17
N SER A 31 15.57 4.06 5.11
CA SER A 31 14.59 5.13 5.01
C SER A 31 13.29 4.75 5.70
N GLY A 32 12.46 5.76 6.00
CA GLY A 32 11.03 5.52 6.20
C GLY A 32 10.30 5.33 4.87
N GLU A 33 8.99 5.55 4.89
CA GLU A 33 8.14 5.53 3.70
C GLU A 33 8.37 6.75 2.80
N LEU A 34 9.42 6.68 1.97
CA LEU A 34 9.67 7.67 0.93
C LEU A 34 8.70 7.47 -0.25
N ALA A 35 8.36 8.55 -0.94
CA ALA A 35 7.44 8.52 -2.09
C ALA A 35 7.84 7.55 -3.21
N LYS A 36 9.12 7.16 -3.31
CA LYS A 36 9.60 6.18 -4.30
C LYS A 36 8.88 4.83 -4.22
N TYR A 37 8.51 4.36 -3.03
CA TYR A 37 7.86 3.06 -2.85
C TYR A 37 6.42 3.05 -3.39
N PRO A 38 5.51 3.94 -2.95
CA PRO A 38 4.18 4.02 -3.54
C PRO A 38 4.20 4.42 -5.02
N LEU A 39 5.16 5.23 -5.48
CA LEU A 39 5.29 5.53 -6.92
C LEU A 39 5.63 4.27 -7.73
N ALA A 40 6.58 3.45 -7.26
CA ALA A 40 6.94 2.19 -7.93
C ALA A 40 5.75 1.21 -7.96
N ILE A 41 5.01 1.09 -6.86
CA ILE A 41 3.81 0.26 -6.80
C ILE A 41 2.73 0.75 -7.76
N VAL A 42 2.49 2.07 -7.84
CA VAL A 42 1.50 2.63 -8.77
C VAL A 42 1.91 2.39 -10.22
N ASP A 43 3.19 2.56 -10.57
CA ASP A 43 3.64 2.28 -11.93
C ASP A 43 3.44 0.80 -12.30
N GLN A 44 3.81 -0.10 -11.38
CA GLN A 44 3.62 -1.53 -11.54
C GLN A 44 2.13 -1.90 -11.66
N ALA A 45 1.27 -1.31 -10.84
CA ALA A 45 -0.16 -1.52 -10.89
C ALA A 45 -0.75 -1.09 -12.23
N LEU A 46 -0.36 0.08 -12.76
CA LEU A 46 -0.80 0.54 -14.08
C LEU A 46 -0.29 -0.37 -15.21
N ASN A 47 0.92 -0.93 -15.09
CA ASN A 47 1.48 -1.84 -16.08
C ASN A 47 0.79 -3.22 -16.10
N VAL A 48 0.45 -3.75 -14.92
CA VAL A 48 -0.02 -5.13 -14.77
C VAL A 48 -1.54 -5.23 -14.73
N LEU A 49 -2.21 -4.32 -14.00
CA LEU A 49 -3.66 -4.33 -13.79
C LEU A 49 -4.40 -3.45 -14.80
N GLY A 50 -3.70 -2.51 -15.43
CA GLY A 50 -4.24 -1.64 -16.47
C GLY A 50 -4.98 -0.42 -15.92
N ASP A 51 -6.13 -0.13 -16.52
CA ASP A 51 -6.84 1.13 -16.36
C ASP A 51 -7.93 1.11 -15.27
N ARG A 52 -8.38 2.31 -14.87
CA ARG A 52 -9.49 2.55 -13.94
C ARG A 52 -9.26 1.94 -12.56
N LEU A 53 -8.03 1.99 -12.08
CA LEU A 53 -7.68 1.55 -10.73
C LEU A 53 -8.21 2.53 -9.69
N LEU A 54 -8.74 1.99 -8.59
CA LEU A 54 -9.05 2.75 -7.39
C LEU A 54 -8.02 2.38 -6.32
N VAL A 55 -7.10 3.29 -6.04
CA VAL A 55 -5.96 3.05 -5.15
C VAL A 55 -6.23 3.67 -3.78
N GLY A 56 -6.43 2.82 -2.78
CA GLY A 56 -6.51 3.25 -1.38
C GLY A 56 -5.14 3.60 -0.81
N TYR A 57 -5.03 4.75 -0.15
CA TYR A 57 -3.85 5.14 0.60
C TYR A 57 -4.21 6.23 1.62
N ASP A 58 -3.66 6.17 2.84
CA ASP A 58 -3.97 7.11 3.92
C ASP A 58 -3.78 8.57 3.49
N ILE A 59 -2.72 8.82 2.72
CA ILE A 59 -2.41 10.12 2.16
C ILE A 59 -2.81 10.25 0.69
N GLY A 60 -3.75 9.43 0.21
CA GLY A 60 -4.15 9.36 -1.20
C GLY A 60 -4.52 10.71 -1.80
N CYS A 61 -5.13 11.60 -1.02
CA CYS A 61 -5.47 12.95 -1.45
C CYS A 61 -4.24 13.80 -1.81
N SER A 62 -3.18 13.80 -0.99
CA SER A 62 -1.95 14.54 -1.26
C SER A 62 -1.05 13.77 -2.24
N PHE A 63 -1.03 12.44 -2.14
CA PHE A 63 -0.24 11.59 -3.00
C PHE A 63 -0.73 11.60 -4.46
N SER A 64 -2.02 11.84 -4.71
CA SER A 64 -2.52 12.11 -6.06
C SER A 64 -1.78 13.27 -6.75
N LYS A 65 -1.43 14.31 -5.99
CA LYS A 65 -0.63 15.45 -6.47
C LYS A 65 0.81 15.01 -6.72
N THR A 66 1.40 14.18 -5.85
CA THR A 66 2.74 13.61 -6.06
C THR A 66 2.81 12.83 -7.37
N VAL A 67 1.82 11.96 -7.64
CA VAL A 67 1.75 11.18 -8.88
C VAL A 67 1.57 12.09 -10.09
N ALA A 68 0.66 13.08 -10.02
CA ALA A 68 0.43 14.04 -11.10
C ALA A 68 1.69 14.85 -11.47
N ASN A 69 2.57 15.11 -10.50
CA ASN A 69 3.84 15.84 -10.71
C ASN A 69 5.05 14.91 -10.94
N SER A 70 4.82 13.60 -11.08
CA SER A 70 5.87 12.63 -11.39
C SER A 70 5.84 12.24 -12.88
N GLN A 71 6.79 11.40 -13.30
CA GLN A 71 6.79 10.80 -14.64
C GLN A 71 5.53 9.94 -14.92
N LEU A 72 4.80 9.54 -13.87
CA LEU A 72 3.57 8.75 -13.99
C LEU A 72 2.34 9.61 -14.29
N GLY A 73 2.41 10.95 -14.19
CA GLY A 73 1.22 11.81 -14.23
C GLY A 73 0.37 11.65 -15.49
N SER A 74 1.00 11.60 -16.67
CA SER A 74 0.30 11.40 -17.94
C SER A 74 -0.35 10.02 -18.04
N LYS A 75 0.38 8.96 -17.68
CA LYS A 75 -0.08 7.58 -17.68
C LYS A 75 -1.23 7.36 -16.69
N PHE A 76 -1.09 7.85 -15.45
CA PHE A 76 -2.12 7.75 -14.43
C PHE A 76 -3.40 8.49 -14.86
N LYS A 77 -3.28 9.70 -15.43
CA LYS A 77 -4.42 10.45 -15.98
C LYS A 77 -5.10 9.70 -17.14
N ALA A 78 -4.32 9.19 -18.10
CA ALA A 78 -4.83 8.45 -19.25
C ALA A 78 -5.59 7.18 -18.83
N SER A 79 -5.07 6.49 -17.80
CA SER A 79 -5.71 5.29 -17.25
C SER A 79 -7.06 5.56 -16.58
N ARG A 80 -7.39 6.83 -16.29
CA ARG A 80 -8.56 7.25 -15.49
C ARG A 80 -8.58 6.59 -14.10
N SER A 81 -7.41 6.23 -13.58
CA SER A 81 -7.25 5.77 -12.21
C SER A 81 -7.40 6.92 -11.22
N ARG A 82 -7.68 6.59 -9.97
CA ARG A 82 -7.90 7.57 -8.90
C ARG A 82 -7.39 7.04 -7.56
N PHE A 83 -6.95 7.97 -6.70
CA PHE A 83 -6.72 7.69 -5.28
C PHE A 83 -7.97 7.90 -4.43
N CYS A 84 -8.07 7.10 -3.37
CA CYS A 84 -9.05 7.20 -2.30
C CYS A 84 -8.32 7.24 -0.95
N VAL A 85 -8.82 8.02 0.00
CA VAL A 85 -8.37 7.92 1.39
C VAL A 85 -9.17 6.81 2.06
N ASN A 86 -8.55 6.04 2.94
CA ASN A 86 -9.21 4.94 3.63
C ASN A 86 -10.31 5.47 4.58
N ALA A 87 -11.29 4.64 4.94
CA ALA A 87 -12.45 5.08 5.70
C ALA A 87 -12.09 5.59 7.10
N PHE A 88 -11.15 4.95 7.80
CA PHE A 88 -10.72 5.37 9.14
C PHE A 88 -9.94 6.69 9.07
N HIS A 89 -8.94 6.73 8.17
CA HIS A 89 -8.10 7.91 7.99
C HIS A 89 -8.85 9.11 7.40
N GLY A 90 -9.88 8.87 6.58
CA GLY A 90 -10.66 9.90 5.90
C GLY A 90 -11.24 10.94 6.85
N TYR A 91 -11.72 10.53 8.04
CA TYR A 91 -12.27 11.43 9.05
C TYR A 91 -11.22 12.34 9.72
N SER A 92 -9.93 12.00 9.61
CA SER A 92 -8.83 12.85 10.08
C SER A 92 -8.45 13.95 9.09
N HIS A 93 -9.03 13.94 7.88
CA HIS A 93 -8.80 14.96 6.86
C HIS A 93 -9.86 16.06 6.96
N ASN A 94 -9.56 17.25 6.44
CA ASN A 94 -10.54 18.35 6.43
C ASN A 94 -11.78 18.00 5.60
N PHE A 95 -12.90 18.68 5.90
CA PHE A 95 -14.20 18.40 5.26
C PHE A 95 -14.17 18.48 3.73
N THR A 96 -13.41 19.42 3.16
CA THR A 96 -13.25 19.53 1.70
C THR A 96 -12.61 18.28 1.11
N CYS A 97 -11.54 17.78 1.74
CA CYS A 97 -10.89 16.54 1.33
C CYS A 97 -11.83 15.33 1.43
N GLN A 98 -12.62 15.25 2.51
CA GLN A 98 -13.59 14.17 2.70
C GLN A 98 -14.63 14.13 1.57
N LYS A 99 -15.20 15.28 1.19
CA LYS A 99 -16.19 15.36 0.10
C LYS A 99 -15.68 14.87 -1.26
N GLU A 100 -14.37 14.86 -1.46
CA GLU A 100 -13.76 14.46 -2.71
C GLU A 100 -13.17 13.04 -2.67
N ASN A 101 -12.54 12.66 -1.56
CA ASN A 101 -11.64 11.50 -1.49
C ASN A 101 -12.06 10.42 -0.50
N HIS A 102 -13.12 10.64 0.29
CA HIS A 102 -13.62 9.64 1.22
C HIS A 102 -14.33 8.49 0.46
N PRO A 103 -14.25 7.22 0.90
CA PRO A 103 -14.86 6.10 0.19
C PRO A 103 -16.35 6.31 -0.09
N ASN A 104 -17.11 6.78 0.90
CA ASN A 104 -18.56 7.05 0.80
C ASN A 104 -18.99 7.98 -0.35
N VAL A 105 -18.10 8.80 -0.92
CA VAL A 105 -18.43 9.72 -2.02
C VAL A 105 -17.94 9.22 -3.38
N ILE A 106 -17.20 8.11 -3.42
CA ILE A 106 -16.60 7.57 -4.65
C ILE A 106 -17.45 6.44 -5.21
N LYS A 107 -18.07 6.68 -6.36
CA LYS A 107 -18.83 5.66 -7.08
C LYS A 107 -17.91 4.51 -7.53
N GLY A 108 -18.35 3.28 -7.28
CA GLY A 108 -17.66 2.05 -7.71
C GLY A 108 -16.82 1.37 -6.63
N ILE A 109 -16.59 2.02 -5.48
CA ILE A 109 -15.84 1.42 -4.36
C ILE A 109 -16.63 0.33 -3.61
N GLY A 110 -17.96 0.41 -3.64
CA GLY A 110 -18.83 -0.49 -2.88
C GLY A 110 -18.80 -0.16 -1.39
N ILE A 111 -18.75 -1.20 -0.55
CA ILE A 111 -18.68 -1.10 0.93
C ILE A 111 -17.25 -1.25 1.46
N GLU A 112 -16.25 -1.08 0.60
CA GLU A 112 -14.84 -1.24 0.94
C GLU A 112 -14.35 -0.13 1.89
N ASP A 113 -13.68 -0.52 2.99
CA ASP A 113 -13.10 0.43 3.95
C ASP A 113 -11.67 0.85 3.59
N LEU A 114 -11.00 0.07 2.73
CA LEU A 114 -9.60 0.21 2.32
C LEU A 114 -8.58 0.05 3.46
N GLU A 115 -8.97 -0.55 4.58
CA GLU A 115 -8.10 -0.82 5.75
C GLU A 115 -7.44 -2.21 5.69
N THR A 116 -7.40 -2.82 4.50
CA THR A 116 -6.86 -4.17 4.31
C THR A 116 -5.39 -4.25 4.70
N LEU A 117 -4.58 -3.26 4.34
CA LEU A 117 -3.15 -3.26 4.65
C LEU A 117 -2.88 -3.13 6.16
N GLU A 118 -3.70 -2.41 6.92
CA GLU A 118 -3.57 -2.36 8.39
C GLU A 118 -3.70 -3.76 9.02
N ARG A 119 -4.63 -4.57 8.51
CA ARG A 119 -4.82 -5.96 8.96
C ARG A 119 -3.65 -6.85 8.54
N VAL A 120 -3.15 -6.67 7.32
CA VAL A 120 -1.95 -7.36 6.80
C VAL A 120 -0.74 -7.03 7.67
N PHE A 121 -0.48 -5.76 7.95
CA PHE A 121 0.65 -5.33 8.76
C PHE A 121 0.53 -5.81 10.21
N SER A 122 -0.68 -5.74 10.78
CA SER A 122 -0.96 -6.29 12.11
C SER A 122 -0.58 -7.77 12.22
N ALA A 123 -0.99 -8.59 11.24
CA ALA A 123 -0.63 -10.01 11.20
C ALA A 123 0.88 -10.23 11.00
N SER A 124 1.52 -9.43 10.14
CA SER A 124 2.95 -9.56 9.83
C SER A 124 3.87 -9.22 11.01
N ASN A 125 3.37 -8.54 12.05
CA ASN A 125 4.16 -8.24 13.26
C ASN A 125 4.69 -9.51 13.94
N ALA A 126 4.06 -10.67 13.74
CA ALA A 126 4.56 -11.96 14.22
C ALA A 126 5.97 -12.29 13.68
N LEU A 127 6.34 -11.75 12.51
CA LEU A 127 7.67 -11.94 11.93
C LEU A 127 8.74 -11.05 12.57
N ALA A 128 8.36 -9.93 13.20
CA ALA A 128 9.31 -8.91 13.58
C ALA A 128 10.38 -9.42 14.55
N SER A 129 10.04 -10.30 15.49
CA SER A 129 10.99 -10.87 16.46
C SER A 129 12.03 -11.78 15.80
N VAL A 130 11.63 -12.53 14.77
CA VAL A 130 12.49 -13.50 14.08
C VAL A 130 13.30 -12.86 12.94
N THR A 131 12.76 -11.86 12.23
CA THR A 131 13.41 -11.30 11.04
C THR A 131 14.36 -10.13 11.32
N ARG A 132 14.23 -9.42 12.45
CA ARG A 132 14.95 -8.15 12.69
C ARG A 132 16.49 -8.25 12.71
N ASN A 133 17.02 -9.43 13.03
CA ASN A 133 18.47 -9.67 13.09
C ASN A 133 18.95 -10.64 11.98
N MET A 134 18.08 -10.97 11.03
CA MET A 134 18.45 -11.84 9.90
C MET A 134 19.23 -11.06 8.85
N SER A 135 20.02 -11.77 8.04
CA SER A 135 20.50 -11.20 6.79
C SER A 135 19.33 -10.86 5.86
N ALA A 136 19.53 -9.87 4.98
CA ALA A 136 18.54 -9.45 3.98
C ALA A 136 17.88 -10.63 3.24
N TYR A 137 18.70 -11.59 2.80
CA TYR A 137 18.22 -12.79 2.11
C TYR A 137 17.26 -13.63 2.97
N ARG A 138 17.67 -13.98 4.20
CA ARG A 138 16.85 -14.81 5.09
C ARG A 138 15.56 -14.09 5.48
N ARG A 139 15.65 -12.79 5.78
CA ARG A 139 14.49 -11.94 6.06
C ARG A 139 13.46 -12.03 4.92
N ARG A 140 13.89 -11.88 3.66
CA ARG A 140 13.00 -11.98 2.49
C ARG A 140 12.36 -13.37 2.35
N VAL A 141 13.11 -14.45 2.56
CA VAL A 141 12.57 -15.81 2.50
C VAL A 141 11.47 -16.03 3.54
N PHE A 142 11.66 -15.58 4.78
CA PHE A 142 10.64 -15.72 5.82
C PHE A 142 9.39 -14.87 5.55
N ILE A 143 9.57 -13.66 5.03
CA ILE A 143 8.46 -12.77 4.65
C ILE A 143 7.67 -13.36 3.47
N ASP A 144 8.36 -13.89 2.45
CA ASP A 144 7.75 -14.56 1.30
C ASP A 144 6.93 -15.79 1.74
N LEU A 145 7.49 -16.65 2.61
CA LEU A 145 6.78 -17.81 3.14
C LEU A 145 5.53 -17.41 3.93
N PHE A 146 5.61 -16.39 4.76
CA PHE A 146 4.47 -15.88 5.52
C PHE A 146 3.36 -15.39 4.59
N PHE A 147 3.69 -14.58 3.58
CA PHE A 147 2.67 -14.04 2.68
C PHE A 147 2.12 -15.07 1.69
N LYS A 148 2.89 -16.11 1.34
CA LYS A 148 2.35 -17.28 0.63
C LYS A 148 1.27 -18.00 1.43
N GLN A 149 1.50 -18.21 2.74
CA GLN A 149 0.47 -18.81 3.60
C GLN A 149 -0.73 -17.88 3.75
N TRP A 150 -0.50 -16.58 4.00
CA TRP A 150 -1.55 -15.57 4.07
C TRP A 150 -2.43 -15.58 2.82
N ASP A 151 -1.82 -15.55 1.63
CA ASP A 151 -2.56 -15.55 0.36
C ASP A 151 -3.32 -16.86 0.15
N ALA A 152 -2.74 -18.01 0.53
CA ALA A 152 -3.44 -19.29 0.49
C ALA A 152 -4.67 -19.31 1.40
N ASP A 153 -4.54 -18.78 2.62
CA ASP A 153 -5.65 -18.67 3.56
C ASP A 153 -6.73 -17.71 3.04
N LYS A 154 -6.35 -16.56 2.45
CA LYS A 154 -7.30 -15.64 1.81
C LYS A 154 -8.02 -16.29 0.65
N TYR A 155 -7.29 -16.96 -0.23
CA TYR A 155 -7.85 -17.63 -1.39
C TYR A 155 -8.84 -18.74 -1.01
N ALA A 156 -8.56 -19.50 0.05
CA ALA A 156 -9.46 -20.53 0.56
C ALA A 156 -10.79 -19.98 1.15
N ASN A 157 -10.85 -18.68 1.45
CA ASN A 157 -12.01 -18.00 2.02
C ASN A 157 -12.75 -17.10 1.00
N LEU A 158 -12.41 -17.18 -0.30
CA LEU A 158 -13.13 -16.50 -1.39
C LEU A 158 -14.29 -17.36 -1.90
#